data_AF-A0A316P0D1-F1
#
_entry.id   AF-A0A316P0D1-F1
#
_cell.length_a   1.000
_cell.length_b   1.000
_cell.length_c   1.000
_cell.angle_alpha   90.00
_cell.angle_beta   90.00
_cell.angle_gamma   90.00
#
_symmetry.space_group_name_H-M   'P 1'
#
loop_
_entity.id
_entity.type
_entity.pdbx_description
1 polymer ?
#
loop_
_entity_poly.entity_id
_entity_poly.type
_entity_poly.pdbx_seq_one_letter_code
_entity_poly.pdbx_strand_id
1 'polypeptide(L)'
;MTNLGLNIKKSTLKTEKSSVLPFQEYIMSVHSYRDRRRLIADLKKAMDVGSDQQIYRFRYGHQQPSDKQKYEAAKVIRRHSGNSSYTADNLFPVEFYE
;
A
#
# COMPACT_ATOMS: atom_id res chain seq x y z
N MET A 1 -30.51 -35.13 32.95
CA MET A 1 -29.43 -35.34 31.98
C MET A 1 -29.70 -34.43 30.79
N THR A 2 -28.97 -33.34 30.66
CA THR A 2 -29.19 -32.31 29.63
C THR A 2 -27.87 -32.11 28.88
N ASN A 3 -27.81 -32.55 27.62
CA ASN A 3 -26.66 -32.33 26.75
C ASN A 3 -26.77 -30.94 26.11
N LEU A 4 -25.97 -30.00 26.59
CA LEU A 4 -25.84 -28.66 26.01
C LEU A 4 -24.64 -28.62 25.05
N GLY A 5 -24.98 -28.51 23.76
CA GLY A 5 -24.41 -27.52 22.84
C GLY A 5 -22.89 -27.42 22.69
N LEU A 6 -22.41 -27.90 21.53
CA LEU A 6 -21.44 -27.23 20.65
C LEU A 6 -20.36 -26.39 21.32
N ASN A 7 -19.26 -27.02 21.76
CA ASN A 7 -18.01 -26.32 21.97
C ASN A 7 -17.22 -26.30 20.66
N ILE A 8 -17.28 -25.15 20.01
CA ILE A 8 -16.61 -24.76 18.78
C ILE A 8 -15.12 -25.08 18.92
N LYS A 9 -14.67 -26.12 18.22
CA LYS A 9 -13.24 -26.37 18.04
C LYS A 9 -12.66 -25.20 17.23
N LYS A 10 -11.87 -24.41 17.94
CA LYS A 10 -10.84 -23.50 17.44
C LYS A 10 -10.08 -24.10 16.25
N SER A 11 -9.55 -23.16 15.47
CA SER A 11 -8.54 -23.30 14.41
C SER A 11 -9.06 -23.62 13.01
N THR A 12 -9.31 -22.55 12.27
CA THR A 12 -8.66 -22.43 10.97
C THR A 12 -7.94 -21.10 10.95
N LEU A 13 -6.66 -21.17 10.62
CA LEU A 13 -5.67 -20.10 10.65
C LEU A 13 -6.13 -18.90 9.82
N LYS A 14 -6.77 -17.92 10.45
CA LYS A 14 -6.69 -16.54 9.98
C LYS A 14 -5.36 -15.99 10.49
N THR A 15 -4.28 -16.37 9.81
CA THR A 15 -3.15 -15.47 9.71
C THR A 15 -3.62 -14.32 8.83
N GLU A 16 -4.41 -13.41 9.40
CA GLU A 16 -4.70 -12.10 8.83
C GLU A 16 -3.37 -11.34 8.77
N LYS A 17 -2.51 -11.71 7.82
CA LYS A 17 -1.62 -10.73 7.22
C LYS A 17 -2.59 -9.73 6.59
N SER A 18 -2.90 -8.66 7.32
CA SER A 18 -3.17 -7.37 6.70
C SER A 18 -2.10 -7.23 5.63
N SER A 19 -2.47 -7.48 4.38
CA SER A 19 -1.55 -7.33 3.27
C SER A 19 -1.32 -5.83 3.21
N VAL A 20 -0.15 -5.38 3.67
CA VAL A 20 0.25 -3.99 3.52
C VAL A 20 0.55 -3.80 2.04
N LEU A 21 -0.10 -2.82 1.42
CA LEU A 21 0.08 -2.54 0.01
C LEU A 21 1.56 -2.20 -0.25
N PRO A 22 2.24 -2.77 -1.27
CA PRO A 22 3.69 -2.59 -1.43
C PRO A 22 4.14 -1.13 -1.54
N PHE A 23 3.33 -0.26 -2.16
CA PHE A 23 3.54 1.19 -2.12
C PHE A 23 3.56 1.77 -0.70
N GLN A 24 2.67 1.32 0.18
CA GLN A 24 2.67 1.71 1.59
C GLN A 24 3.88 1.15 2.34
N GLU A 25 4.22 -0.12 2.10
CA GLU A 25 5.39 -0.76 2.71
C GLU A 25 6.66 0.03 2.39
N TYR A 26 6.84 0.44 1.14
CA TYR A 26 7.97 1.28 0.74
C TYR A 26 7.98 2.65 1.43
N ILE A 27 6.83 3.33 1.52
CA ILE A 27 6.76 4.61 2.24
C ILE A 27 7.13 4.43 3.71
N MET A 28 6.73 3.32 4.33
CA MET A 28 7.06 3.01 5.73
C MET A 28 8.52 2.61 5.94
N SER A 29 9.18 2.01 4.93
CA SER A 29 10.61 1.68 5.00
C SER A 29 11.52 2.92 4.99
N VAL A 30 11.01 4.09 4.60
CA VAL A 30 11.73 5.36 4.74
C VAL A 30 11.66 5.84 6.19
N HIS A 31 12.72 5.53 6.96
CA HIS A 31 12.81 5.82 8.40
C HIS A 31 12.86 7.32 8.73
N SER A 32 13.58 8.11 7.93
CA SER A 32 13.69 9.55 8.12
C SER A 32 12.35 10.23 7.86
N TYR A 33 11.81 10.91 8.87
CA TYR A 33 10.55 11.65 8.75
C TYR A 33 10.61 12.72 7.66
N ARG A 34 11.74 13.43 7.58
CA ARG A 34 11.97 14.49 6.59
C ARG A 34 11.98 13.92 5.17
N ASP A 35 12.68 12.81 4.97
CA ASP A 35 12.79 12.20 3.65
C ASP A 35 11.48 11.56 3.24
N ARG A 36 10.76 10.93 4.18
CA ARG A 36 9.40 10.41 3.93
C ARG A 36 8.43 11.52 3.55
N ARG A 37 8.45 12.68 4.24
CA ARG A 37 7.66 13.86 3.86
C ARG A 37 8.00 14.34 2.45
N ARG A 38 9.29 14.41 2.12
CA ARG A 38 9.75 14.84 0.79
C ARG A 38 9.30 13.86 -0.30
N LEU A 39 9.46 12.56 -0.07
CA LEU A 39 8.99 11.50 -0.96
C LEU A 39 7.48 11.62 -1.21
N ILE A 40 6.67 11.82 -0.16
CA ILE A 40 5.22 12.02 -0.32
C ILE A 40 4.91 13.26 -1.16
N ALA A 41 5.63 14.37 -0.97
CA ALA A 41 5.45 15.57 -1.79
C ALA A 41 5.82 15.33 -3.26
N ASP A 42 6.91 14.63 -3.52
CA ASP A 42 7.34 14.26 -4.87
C ASP A 42 6.34 13.32 -5.55
N LEU A 43 5.79 12.34 -4.81
CA LEU A 43 4.72 11.45 -5.27
C LEU A 43 3.46 12.22 -5.62
N LYS A 44 3.01 13.15 -4.75
CA LYS A 44 1.85 14.01 -5.04
C LYS A 44 2.02 14.78 -6.33
N LYS A 45 3.18 15.41 -6.51
CA LYS A 45 3.49 16.19 -7.72
C LYS A 45 3.52 15.30 -8.96
N ALA A 46 4.15 14.13 -8.90
CA ALA A 46 4.29 13.24 -10.05
C ALA A 46 2.95 12.58 -10.45
N MET A 47 2.12 12.22 -9.47
CA MET A 47 0.80 11.62 -9.69
C MET A 47 -0.30 12.65 -10.00
N ASP A 48 0.04 13.95 -10.03
CA ASP A 48 -0.91 15.05 -10.18
C ASP A 48 -2.05 15.00 -9.16
N VAL A 49 -1.67 14.81 -7.88
CA VAL A 49 -2.58 14.66 -6.76
C VAL A 49 -2.53 15.89 -5.86
N GLY A 50 -3.66 16.61 -5.79
CA GLY A 50 -3.77 17.84 -5.00
C GLY A 50 -3.86 17.63 -3.49
N SER A 51 -4.33 16.46 -3.02
CA SER A 51 -4.67 16.24 -1.60
C SER A 51 -3.85 15.13 -0.93
N ASP A 52 -3.49 15.32 0.34
CA ASP A 52 -2.86 14.28 1.15
C ASP A 52 -3.80 13.10 1.38
N GLN A 53 -5.11 13.36 1.43
CA GLN A 53 -6.13 12.34 1.58
C GLN A 53 -6.15 11.35 0.39
N GLN A 54 -5.92 11.82 -0.83
CA GLN A 54 -5.88 10.94 -2.00
C GLN A 54 -4.65 10.03 -1.98
N ILE A 55 -3.47 10.53 -1.58
CA ILE A 55 -2.30 9.68 -1.33
C ILE A 55 -2.57 8.67 -0.20
N TYR A 56 -3.25 9.09 0.88
CA TYR A 56 -3.67 8.18 1.93
C TYR A 56 -4.54 7.05 1.36
N ARG A 57 -5.55 7.35 0.55
CA ARG A 57 -6.39 6.31 -0.07
C ARG A 57 -5.58 5.34 -0.93
N PHE A 58 -4.60 5.82 -1.69
CA PHE A 58 -3.71 4.98 -2.48
C PHE A 58 -2.85 4.05 -1.62
N ARG A 59 -2.33 4.55 -0.49
CA ARG A 59 -1.52 3.78 0.46
C ARG A 59 -2.27 2.61 1.09
N TYR A 60 -3.56 2.80 1.36
CA TYR A 60 -4.37 1.81 2.08
C TYR A 60 -5.30 1.01 1.17
N GLY A 61 -5.13 1.09 -0.16
CA GLY A 61 -5.97 0.33 -1.10
C GLY A 61 -7.40 0.84 -1.24
N HIS A 62 -7.78 1.95 -0.58
CA HIS A 62 -9.16 2.49 -0.62
C HIS A 62 -9.54 3.09 -1.97
N GLN A 63 -8.56 3.39 -2.81
CA GLN A 63 -8.77 3.89 -4.16
C GLN A 63 -7.63 3.42 -5.04
N GLN A 64 -7.96 2.83 -6.19
CA GLN A 64 -6.95 2.46 -7.17
C GLN A 64 -6.48 3.72 -7.94
N PRO A 65 -5.16 3.97 -8.04
CA PRO A 65 -4.63 5.01 -8.92
C PRO A 65 -4.87 4.64 -10.39
N SER A 66 -4.93 5.64 -11.28
CA SER A 66 -4.92 5.36 -12.73
C SER A 66 -3.56 4.81 -13.18
N ASP A 67 -3.50 4.16 -14.34
CA ASP A 67 -2.24 3.55 -14.82
C ASP A 67 -1.12 4.59 -15.01
N LYS A 68 -1.48 5.81 -15.46
CA LYS A 68 -0.54 6.95 -15.52
C LYS A 68 0.01 7.28 -14.13
N GLN A 69 -0.84 7.31 -13.11
CA GLN A 69 -0.44 7.59 -11.73
C GLN A 69 0.43 6.47 -11.16
N LYS A 70 0.09 5.20 -11.39
CA LYS A 70 0.91 4.05 -10.98
C LYS A 70 2.31 4.12 -11.59
N TYR A 71 2.40 4.45 -12.89
CA TYR A 71 3.67 4.57 -13.60
C TYR A 71 4.54 5.72 -13.07
N GLU A 72 3.96 6.90 -12.85
CA GLU A 72 4.71 8.04 -12.31
C GLU A 72 5.15 7.81 -10.86
N ALA A 73 4.32 7.17 -10.03
CA ALA A 73 4.71 6.75 -8.69
C ALA A 73 5.90 5.77 -8.72
N ALA A 74 5.88 4.78 -9.61
CA ALA A 74 6.99 3.84 -9.79
C ALA A 74 8.28 4.56 -10.19
N LYS A 75 8.24 5.56 -11.08
CA LYS A 75 9.41 6.37 -11.44
C LYS A 75 10.00 7.12 -10.26
N VAL A 76 9.16 7.73 -9.43
CA VAL A 76 9.61 8.43 -8.21
C VAL A 76 10.26 7.44 -7.24
N ILE A 77 9.62 6.30 -6.99
CA ILE A 77 10.15 5.27 -6.08
C ILE A 77 11.46 4.68 -6.59
N ARG A 78 11.60 4.38 -7.89
CA ARG A 78 12.87 3.91 -8.49
C ARG A 78 14.00 4.90 -8.26
N ARG A 79 13.74 6.20 -8.49
CA ARG A 79 14.73 7.26 -8.29
C ARG A 79 15.11 7.42 -6.82
N HIS A 80 14.14 7.31 -5.92
CA HIS A 80 14.39 7.42 -4.48
C HIS A 80 15.12 6.20 -3.91
N SER A 81 14.78 4.99 -4.36
CA SER A 81 15.36 3.74 -3.85
C SER A 81 16.68 3.35 -4.52
N GLY A 82 16.92 3.82 -5.74
CA GLY A 82 17.97 3.29 -6.60
C GLY A 82 17.66 1.89 -7.16
N ASN A 83 16.46 1.35 -6.91
CA ASN A 83 16.06 0.02 -7.35
C ASN A 83 15.09 0.09 -8.54
N SER A 84 15.55 -0.39 -9.70
CA SER A 84 14.75 -0.44 -10.93
C SER A 84 13.65 -1.51 -10.93
N SER A 85 13.64 -2.44 -9.96
CA SER A 85 12.66 -3.52 -9.88
C SER A 85 11.26 -3.05 -9.51
N TYR A 86 11.09 -1.86 -8.92
CA TYR A 86 9.77 -1.32 -8.61
C TYR A 86 9.01 -1.02 -9.91
N THR A 87 7.83 -1.59 -10.12
CA THR A 87 6.97 -1.37 -11.29
C THR A 87 5.60 -0.87 -10.83
N ALA A 88 4.80 -0.37 -11.77
CA ALA A 88 3.43 0.00 -11.48
C ALA A 88 2.65 -1.18 -10.88
N ASP A 89 2.80 -2.37 -11.47
CA ASP A 89 2.05 -3.57 -11.09
C ASP A 89 2.46 -4.11 -9.73
N ASN A 90 3.75 -4.08 -9.37
CA ASN A 90 4.18 -4.57 -8.07
C ASN A 90 3.97 -3.55 -6.94
N LEU A 91 3.89 -2.25 -7.24
CA LEU A 91 3.59 -1.23 -6.24
C LEU A 91 2.09 -1.13 -5.95
N PHE A 92 1.25 -1.38 -6.96
CA PHE A 92 -0.20 -1.33 -6.87
C PHE A 92 -0.83 -2.61 -7.41
N PRO A 93 -0.62 -3.78 -6.75
CA PRO A 93 -1.15 -5.04 -7.23
C PRO A 93 -2.69 -5.01 -7.18
N VAL A 94 -3.33 -5.63 -8.17
CA VAL A 94 -4.78 -5.56 -8.36
C VAL A 94 -5.55 -6.21 -7.21
N GLU A 95 -4.96 -7.22 -6.56
CA GLU A 95 -5.54 -7.96 -5.44
C GLU A 95 -5.74 -7.14 -4.16
N PHE A 96 -5.23 -5.90 -4.11
CA PHE A 96 -5.43 -4.97 -3.00
C PHE A 96 -6.61 -4.00 -3.21
N TYR A 97 -7.33 -4.13 -4.32
CA TYR A 97 -8.45 -3.29 -4.70
C TYR A 97 -9.68 -4.16 -4.99
N GLU A 98 -10.80 -3.85 -4.35
CA GLU A 98 -12.12 -4.47 -4.59
C GLU A 98 -12.94 -3.67 -5.60
#